data_AF-A0A7Y3MXY7-F1
#
_entry.id   AF-A0A7Y3MXY7-F1
#
_cell.length_a   1.000
_cell.length_b   1.000
_cell.length_c   1.000
_cell.angle_alpha   90.00
_cell.angle_beta   90.00
_cell.angle_gamma   90.00
#
_symmetry.space_group_name_H-M   'P 1'
#
loop_
_entity.id
_entity.type
_entity.pdbx_description
1 polymer ?
#
loop_
_entity_poly.entity_id
_entity_poly.type
_entity_poly.pdbx_seq_one_letter_code
_entity_poly.pdbx_strand_id
1 'polypeptide(L)' 'MTSKKKKTDSVPALKFSMVNLWFGLAGATTIVLGYYLLGQGSISAAPALLVLGYVVLLPLAIIL' A
#
# COMPACT_ATOMS: atom_id res chain seq x y z
N MET A 1 16.74 -5.29 -47.12
CA MET A 1 17.01 -4.91 -45.72
C MET A 1 15.69 -4.50 -45.06
N THR A 2 15.05 -5.41 -44.32
CA THR A 2 13.82 -5.14 -43.55
C THR A 2 14.12 -5.35 -42.07
N SER A 3 14.57 -4.30 -41.39
CA SER A 3 14.75 -4.32 -39.93
C SER A 3 13.38 -4.38 -39.25
N LYS A 4 12.98 -5.59 -38.84
CA LYS A 4 11.88 -5.82 -37.88
C LYS A 4 12.23 -5.07 -36.58
N LYS A 5 11.45 -4.04 -36.23
CA LYS A 5 11.50 -3.40 -34.91
C LYS A 5 11.28 -4.47 -33.83
N LYS A 6 12.31 -4.69 -33.02
CA LYS A 6 12.30 -5.55 -31.83
C LYS A 6 11.31 -4.91 -30.85
N LYS A 7 10.21 -5.60 -30.51
CA LYS A 7 9.37 -5.22 -29.37
C LYS A 7 10.25 -5.44 -28.14
N THR A 8 10.74 -4.36 -27.55
CA THR A 8 11.31 -4.39 -26.21
C THR A 8 10.15 -4.66 -25.27
N ASP A 9 10.15 -5.82 -24.64
CA ASP A 9 9.25 -6.14 -23.55
C ASP A 9 9.49 -5.12 -22.43
N SER A 10 8.72 -4.04 -22.44
CA SER A 10 8.76 -3.02 -21.42
C SER A 10 8.25 -3.66 -20.13
N VAL A 11 9.17 -3.97 -19.22
CA VAL A 11 8.86 -4.37 -17.85
C VAL A 11 7.78 -3.43 -17.32
N PRO A 12 6.63 -3.93 -16.85
CA PRO A 12 5.60 -3.07 -16.29
C PRO A 12 6.21 -2.29 -15.13
N ALA A 13 6.52 -1.01 -15.36
CA ALA A 13 6.95 -0.12 -14.29
C ALA A 13 5.75 0.05 -13.36
N LEU A 14 5.95 -0.19 -12.06
CA LEU A 14 4.94 0.08 -11.05
C LEU A 14 4.51 1.55 -11.19
N LYS A 15 3.33 1.77 -11.76
CA LYS A 15 2.77 3.10 -11.93
C LYS A 15 2.06 3.46 -10.64
N PHE A 16 2.81 4.05 -9.71
CA PHE A 16 2.21 4.62 -8.51
C PHE A 16 1.34 5.82 -8.91
N SER A 17 0.02 5.60 -8.94
CA SER A 17 -0.95 6.66 -9.14
C SER A 17 -1.09 7.49 -7.86
N MET A 18 -1.68 8.68 -7.95
CA MET A 18 -2.03 9.48 -6.76
C MET A 18 -2.92 8.69 -5.80
N VAL A 19 -3.74 7.77 -6.32
CA VAL A 19 -4.60 6.90 -5.51
C VAL A 19 -3.77 5.98 -4.62
N ASN A 20 -2.72 5.34 -5.15
CA ASN A 20 -1.78 4.52 -4.38
C ASN A 20 -1.17 5.29 -3.23
N LEU A 21 -0.77 6.54 -3.50
CA LEU A 21 -0.14 7.39 -2.50
C LEU A 21 -1.11 7.70 -1.35
N TRP A 22 -2.38 7.98 -1.66
CA TRP A 22 -3.42 8.17 -0.65
C TRP A 22 -3.63 6.92 0.20
N PHE A 23 -3.71 5.73 -0.41
CA PHE A 23 -3.82 4.47 0.34
C PHE A 23 -2.58 4.20 1.18
N GLY A 24 -1.38 4.50 0.68
CA GLY A 24 -0.12 4.37 1.42
C GLY A 24 -0.08 5.29 2.64
N LEU A 25 -0.46 6.56 2.49
CA LEU A 25 -0.54 7.53 3.59
C LEU A 25 -1.60 7.14 4.62
N ALA A 26 -2.79 6.73 4.16
CA ALA A 26 -3.85 6.27 5.03
C ALA A 26 -3.45 4.99 5.80
N GLY A 27 -2.75 4.06 5.15
CA GLY A 27 -2.22 2.84 5.76
C GLY A 27 -1.15 3.13 6.81
N ALA A 28 -0.19 4.00 6.48
CA ALA A 28 0.85 4.43 7.41
C ALA A 28 0.26 5.10 8.66
N THR A 29 -0.70 6.02 8.47
CA THR A 29 -1.36 6.71 9.59
C THR A 29 -2.16 5.75 10.47
N THR A 30 -2.92 4.81 9.89
CA THR A 30 -3.65 3.80 10.68
C THR A 30 -2.73 2.87 11.45
N ILE A 31 -1.59 2.46 10.89
CA ILE A 31 -0.62 1.63 11.60
C ILE A 31 -0.03 2.39 12.80
N VAL A 32 0.38 3.64 12.60
CA VAL A 32 0.93 4.49 13.68
C VAL A 32 -0.10 4.70 14.79
N LEU A 33 -1.35 5.02 14.43
CA LEU A 33 -2.46 5.14 15.39
C LEU A 33 -2.73 3.81 16.11
N GLY A 34 -2.70 2.69 15.40
CA GLY A 34 -2.88 1.35 15.97
C GLY A 34 -1.83 1.04 17.02
N TYR A 35 -0.54 1.28 16.73
CA TYR A 35 0.53 1.10 17.72
C TYR A 35 0.44 2.07 18.90
N TYR A 36 0.02 3.30 18.66
CA TYR A 36 -0.23 4.27 19.73
C TYR A 36 -1.33 3.79 20.69
N LEU A 37 -2.46 3.33 20.14
CA LEU A 37 -3.57 2.71 20.90
C LEU A 37 -3.13 1.43 21.62
N LEU A 38 -2.25 0.64 21.01
CA LEU A 38 -1.71 -0.57 21.62
C LEU A 38 -0.87 -0.23 22.86
N GLY A 39 -0.07 0.84 22.78
CA GLY A 39 0.69 1.36 23.92
C GLY A 39 -0.19 1.86 25.08
N GLN A 40 -1.43 2.26 24.81
CA GLN A 40 -2.41 2.61 25.84
C GLN A 40 -3.13 1.40 26.46
N GLY A 41 -2.86 0.18 25.97
CA GLY A 41 -3.52 -1.04 26.42
C GLY A 41 -4.84 -1.35 25.71
N SER A 42 -5.13 -0.73 24.56
CA SER A 42 -6.33 -1.03 23.78
C SER A 42 -6.23 -2.40 23.10
N ILE A 43 -6.87 -3.41 23.66
CA ILE A 43 -6.77 -4.81 23.16
C ILE A 43 -7.69 -5.08 21.96
N SER A 44 -8.74 -4.27 21.74
CA SER A 44 -9.69 -4.48 20.65
C SER A 44 -9.50 -3.50 19.48
N ALA A 45 -9.34 -2.21 19.76
CA ALA A 45 -9.24 -1.20 18.70
C ALA A 45 -7.87 -1.21 18.01
N ALA A 46 -6.78 -1.44 18.77
CA ALA A 46 -5.45 -1.46 18.19
C ALA A 46 -5.24 -2.59 17.18
N PRO A 47 -5.59 -3.87 17.48
CA PRO A 47 -5.46 -4.93 16.48
C PRO A 47 -6.36 -4.68 15.27
N ALA A 48 -7.56 -4.14 15.45
CA ALA A 48 -8.45 -3.81 14.34
C ALA A 48 -7.83 -2.76 13.40
N LEU A 49 -7.24 -1.67 13.94
CA LEU A 49 -6.55 -0.66 13.13
C LEU A 49 -5.33 -1.23 12.42
N LEU A 50 -4.54 -2.05 13.10
CA LEU A 50 -3.34 -2.67 12.54
C LEU A 50 -3.70 -3.64 11.40
N VAL A 51 -4.75 -4.45 11.57
CA VAL A 51 -5.25 -5.33 10.51
C VAL A 51 -5.77 -4.52 9.33
N LEU A 52 -6.53 -3.45 9.56
CA LEU A 52 -7.01 -2.58 8.50
C LEU A 52 -5.84 -1.95 7.71
N GLY A 53 -4.87 -1.36 8.41
CA GLY A 53 -3.70 -0.74 7.79
C GLY A 53 -2.82 -1.72 7.04
N TYR A 54 -2.53 -2.88 7.64
CA TYR A 54 -1.57 -3.85 7.12
C TYR A 54 -2.15 -4.81 6.08
N VAL A 55 -3.38 -5.30 6.28
CA VAL A 55 -3.99 -6.33 5.44
C VAL A 55 -4.85 -5.72 4.33
N VAL A 56 -5.37 -4.50 4.50
CA VAL A 56 -6.26 -3.88 3.51
C VAL A 56 -5.59 -2.69 2.82
N LEU A 57 -5.16 -1.68 3.58
CA LEU A 57 -4.66 -0.43 2.97
C LEU A 57 -3.31 -0.60 2.29
N LEU A 58 -2.35 -1.29 2.91
CA LEU A 58 -1.04 -1.52 2.31
C LEU A 58 -1.12 -2.30 0.97
N PRO A 59 -1.85 -3.41 0.88
CA PRO A 59 -2.01 -4.13 -0.38
C PRO A 59 -2.71 -3.29 -1.46
N LEU A 60 -3.75 -2.53 -1.09
CA LEU A 60 -4.42 -1.61 -2.01
C LEU A 60 -3.48 -0.51 -2.51
N ALA A 61 -2.57 0.00 -1.67
CA ALA A 61 -1.57 0.98 -2.07
C ALA A 61 -0.59 0.44 -3.13
N ILE A 62 -0.36 -0.88 -3.17
CA ILE A 62 0.59 -1.51 -4.09
C ILE A 62 -0.08 -1.88 -5.42
N ILE A 63 -1.32 -2.36 -5.38
CA ILE A 63 -1.99 -2.99 -6.53
C ILE A 63 -2.80 -1.99 -7.36
N LEU A 64 -3.35 -0.93 -6.74
CA LEU A 64 -4.22 0.04 -7.40
C LEU A 64 -3.45 1.05 -8.27
#